data_AF-A0A4V1J5M6-F1
#
_entry.id   AF-A0A4V1J5M6-F1
#
_cell.length_a   1.000
_cell.length_b   1.000
_cell.length_c   1.000
_cell.angle_alpha   90.00
_cell.angle_beta   90.00
_cell.angle_gamma   90.00
#
_symmetry.space_group_name_H-M   'P 1'
#
loop_
_entity.id
_entity.type
_entity.pdbx_description
1 polymer ?
#
loop_
_entity_poly.entity_id
_entity_poly.type
_entity_poly.pdbx_seq_one_letter_code
_entity_poly.pdbx_strand_id
1 'polypeptide(L)'
;MLPTLPRFAATVPHKHVPLIRFLGPRRLLLQTHSSAPGSASPAAPQSTKPPTSPAHSGALEYSELPSRYRSAGPTAEEMEAIESGGATAIY
;
A
#
# COMPACT_ATOMS: atom_id res chain seq x y z
N MET A 1 48.11 26.95 23.83
CA MET A 1 47.06 25.96 23.51
C MET A 1 45.98 26.67 22.70
N LEU A 2 45.67 26.23 21.49
CA LEU A 2 44.61 26.83 20.66
C LEU A 2 43.26 26.17 20.94
N PRO A 3 42.15 26.92 21.06
CA PRO A 3 40.83 26.35 21.23
C PRO A 3 40.26 25.84 19.90
N THR A 4 39.78 24.59 19.90
CA THR A 4 39.09 23.97 18.76
C THR A 4 37.61 24.35 18.79
N LEU A 5 37.14 25.12 17.80
CA LEU A 5 35.72 25.45 17.69
C LEU A 5 34.94 24.31 17.03
N PRO A 6 33.75 23.92 17.55
CA PRO A 6 32.93 22.89 16.94
C PRO A 6 32.37 23.38 15.60
N ARG A 7 32.63 22.62 14.54
CA ARG A 7 32.15 22.90 13.19
C ARG A 7 30.75 22.32 13.03
N PHE A 8 29.73 23.17 13.07
CA PHE A 8 28.36 22.75 12.79
C PHE A 8 28.22 22.41 11.30
N ALA A 9 27.86 21.16 11.02
CA ALA A 9 27.59 20.71 9.66
C ALA A 9 26.24 21.27 9.19
N ALA A 10 26.26 22.08 8.14
CA ALA A 10 25.04 22.56 7.50
C ALA A 10 24.45 21.42 6.66
N THR A 11 23.27 20.93 7.04
CA THR A 11 22.50 19.99 6.21
C THR A 11 21.66 20.79 5.20
N VAL A 12 21.81 20.46 3.92
CA VAL A 12 21.01 21.08 2.86
C VAL A 12 19.64 20.39 2.84
N PRO A 13 18.52 21.10 2.98
CA PRO A 13 17.20 20.47 2.92
C PRO A 13 16.94 19.95 1.52
N HIS A 14 16.58 18.67 1.41
CA HIS A 14 16.15 18.07 0.16
C HIS A 14 14.81 18.69 -0.27
N LYS A 15 14.76 19.18 -1.50
CA LYS A 15 13.53 19.71 -2.09
C LYS A 15 12.59 18.55 -2.41
N HIS A 16 11.38 18.56 -1.84
CA HIS A 16 10.36 17.56 -2.14
C HIS A 16 9.87 17.74 -3.58
N VAL A 17 10.19 16.76 -4.43
CA VAL A 17 9.72 16.69 -5.82
C VAL A 17 8.55 15.70 -5.86
N PRO A 18 7.33 16.12 -6.24
CA PRO A 18 6.19 15.22 -6.32
C PRO A 18 6.40 14.19 -7.43
N LEU A 19 6.05 12.94 -7.15
CA LEU A 19 6.10 11.82 -8.11
C LEU A 19 5.17 12.03 -9.32
N ILE A 20 4.09 12.78 -9.11
CA ILE A 20 3.08 13.07 -10.13
C ILE A 20 3.10 14.55 -10.48
N ARG A 21 3.14 14.83 -11.78
CA ARG A 21 3.03 16.18 -12.34
C ARG A 21 1.59 16.39 -12.79
N PHE A 22 0.94 17.44 -12.28
CA PHE A 22 -0.39 17.79 -12.76
C PHE A 22 -0.31 18.31 -14.20
N LEU A 23 -1.23 17.85 -15.06
CA LEU A 23 -1.34 18.29 -16.45
C LEU A 23 -1.89 19.74 -16.61
N GLY A 24 -2.10 20.45 -15.50
CA GLY A 24 -2.70 21.79 -15.48
C GLY A 24 -4.06 21.83 -14.77
N PRO A 25 -4.81 22.93 -14.90
CA PRO A 25 -6.10 23.10 -14.25
C PRO A 25 -7.11 22.00 -14.62
N ARG A 26 -7.69 21.35 -13.61
CA ARG A 26 -8.62 20.22 -13.80
C ARG A 26 -9.80 20.53 -14.74
N ARG A 27 -10.28 21.78 -14.75
CA ARG A 27 -11.39 22.24 -15.62
C ARG A 27 -11.13 22.04 -17.12
N LEU A 28 -9.87 21.97 -17.54
CA LEU A 28 -9.49 21.78 -18.95
C LEU A 28 -9.44 20.30 -19.35
N LEU A 29 -9.51 19.36 -18.39
CA LEU A 29 -9.37 17.92 -18.64
C LEU A 29 -10.71 17.19 -18.87
N LEU A 30 -11.85 17.84 -18.63
CA LEU A 30 -13.17 17.18 -18.70
C LEU A 30 -13.76 17.08 -20.12
N GLN A 31 -13.08 17.57 -21.15
CA GLN A 31 -13.65 17.75 -22.49
C GLN A 31 -13.32 16.65 -23.50
N THR A 32 -12.55 15.62 -23.13
CA THR A 32 -12.17 14.52 -24.04
C THR A 32 -12.91 13.23 -23.72
N HIS A 33 -14.24 13.24 -23.82
CA HIS A 33 -15.06 12.03 -23.82
C HIS A 33 -15.85 11.95 -25.12
N SER A 34 -15.15 11.80 -26.24
CA SER A 34 -15.78 11.39 -27.51
C SER A 34 -14.74 10.83 -28.47
N SER A 35 -14.86 9.51 -28.67
CA SER A 35 -14.38 8.70 -29.80
C SER A 35 -12.88 8.70 -30.16
N ALA A 36 -12.14 7.76 -29.59
CA ALA A 36 -11.12 7.01 -30.32
C ALA A 36 -11.07 5.56 -29.79
N PRO A 37 -11.30 4.51 -30.60
CA PRO A 37 -11.01 3.15 -30.21
C PRO A 37 -9.49 2.94 -30.38
N GLY A 38 -8.78 2.74 -29.27
CA GLY A 38 -7.39 2.29 -29.31
C GLY A 38 -6.33 3.36 -29.03
N SER A 39 -6.11 3.65 -27.75
CA SER A 39 -4.75 3.73 -27.21
C SER A 39 -4.82 3.47 -25.71
N ALA A 40 -4.08 2.46 -25.27
CA ALA A 40 -4.08 1.96 -23.91
C ALA A 40 -3.94 3.07 -22.86
N SER A 41 -4.80 3.02 -21.84
CA SER A 41 -4.56 3.73 -20.58
C SER A 41 -3.21 3.28 -20.00
N PRO A 42 -2.24 4.18 -19.72
CA PRO A 42 -0.97 3.80 -19.12
C PRO A 42 -1.11 3.36 -17.66
N ALA A 43 -2.32 3.40 -17.09
CA ALA A 43 -2.63 3.00 -15.73
C ALA A 43 -3.78 1.97 -15.64
N ALA A 44 -4.06 1.25 -16.73
CA ALA A 44 -4.71 -0.04 -16.53
C ALA A 44 -3.70 -0.90 -15.75
N PRO A 45 -4.07 -1.55 -14.62
CA PRO A 45 -3.21 -2.57 -14.06
C PRO A 45 -2.94 -3.53 -15.21
N GLN A 46 -1.68 -3.61 -15.65
CA GLN A 46 -1.28 -4.73 -16.48
C GLN A 46 -1.62 -5.93 -15.61
N SER A 47 -2.67 -6.65 -16.00
CA SER A 47 -2.94 -7.97 -15.49
C SER A 47 -1.76 -8.80 -15.97
N THR A 48 -0.66 -8.71 -15.22
CA THR A 48 0.33 -9.76 -15.16
C THR A 48 -0.48 -10.93 -14.66
N LYS A 49 -0.95 -11.72 -15.63
CA LYS A 49 -1.45 -13.05 -15.35
C LYS A 49 -0.38 -13.66 -14.44
N PRO A 50 -0.71 -14.05 -13.21
CA PRO A 50 0.28 -14.69 -12.35
C PRO A 50 0.91 -15.81 -13.19
N PRO A 51 2.22 -16.03 -13.10
CA PRO A 51 2.85 -17.13 -13.82
C PRO A 51 1.98 -18.36 -13.55
N THR A 52 1.49 -18.98 -14.62
CA THR A 52 0.72 -20.21 -14.53
C THR A 52 1.66 -21.27 -13.96
N SER A 53 1.78 -21.32 -12.64
CA SER A 53 2.03 -22.57 -11.96
C SER A 53 0.91 -23.53 -12.39
N PRO A 54 1.17 -24.85 -12.45
CA PRO A 54 0.14 -25.80 -12.80
C PRO A 54 -1.10 -25.48 -11.99
N ALA A 55 -2.20 -25.19 -12.70
CA ALA A 55 -3.47 -24.85 -12.09
C ALA A 55 -3.84 -26.00 -11.14
N HIS A 56 -3.66 -25.79 -9.85
CA HIS A 56 -4.40 -26.56 -8.86
C HIS A 56 -5.84 -26.08 -9.02
N SER A 57 -6.58 -26.78 -9.89
CA SER A 57 -8.01 -26.57 -10.14
C SER A 57 -8.83 -27.10 -8.97
N GLY A 58 -8.45 -26.72 -7.76
CA GLY A 58 -9.15 -27.05 -6.53
C GLY A 58 -9.15 -25.80 -5.68
N ALA A 59 -10.32 -25.37 -5.22
CA ALA A 59 -10.38 -24.50 -4.08
C ALA A 59 -9.62 -25.22 -2.95
N LEU A 60 -8.46 -24.69 -2.56
CA LEU A 60 -7.71 -25.27 -1.45
C LEU A 60 -8.56 -25.12 -0.20
N GLU A 61 -8.84 -26.25 0.44
CA GLU A 61 -9.56 -26.24 1.71
C GLU A 61 -8.63 -25.63 2.77
N TYR A 62 -9.19 -24.96 3.77
CA TYR A 62 -8.38 -24.25 4.77
C TYR A 62 -7.43 -25.20 5.52
N SER A 63 -7.82 -26.47 5.68
CA SER A 63 -6.97 -27.53 6.24
C SER A 63 -5.72 -27.84 5.40
N GLU A 64 -5.76 -27.59 4.09
CA GLU A 64 -4.66 -27.88 3.15
C GLU A 64 -3.60 -26.77 3.14
N LEU A 65 -3.89 -25.62 3.75
CA LEU A 65 -2.95 -24.52 3.86
C LEU A 65 -1.79 -24.86 4.83
N PRO A 66 -0.54 -24.56 4.46
CA PRO A 66 0.59 -24.63 5.38
C PRO A 66 0.33 -23.84 6.66
N SER A 67 0.86 -24.31 7.79
CA SER A 67 0.59 -23.73 9.12
C SER A 67 0.84 -22.22 9.21
N ARG A 68 1.87 -21.72 8.53
CA ARG A 68 2.20 -20.28 8.42
C ARG A 68 1.12 -19.40 7.79
N TYR A 69 0.17 -19.99 7.05
CA TYR A 69 -0.93 -19.30 6.38
C TYR A 69 -2.28 -19.52 7.06
N ARG A 70 -2.31 -20.32 8.14
CA ARG A 70 -3.52 -20.49 8.94
C ARG A 70 -3.62 -19.31 9.91
N SER A 71 -4.75 -18.60 9.90
CA SER A 71 -5.08 -17.66 10.96
C SER A 71 -5.23 -18.40 12.28
N ALA A 72 -4.51 -17.94 13.30
CA ALA A 72 -4.83 -18.30 14.68
C ALA A 72 -6.24 -17.80 15.00
N GLY A 73 -7.02 -18.62 15.72
CA GLY A 73 -8.27 -18.14 16.30
C GLY A 73 -7.98 -17.06 17.36
N PRO A 74 -8.94 -16.18 17.65
CA PRO A 74 -8.77 -15.18 18.70
C PRO A 74 -8.56 -15.89 20.05
N THR A 75 -7.65 -15.34 20.84
CA THR A 75 -7.43 -15.74 22.23
C THR A 75 -8.58 -15.29 23.12
N ALA A 76 -8.69 -15.85 24.34
CA ALA A 76 -9.75 -15.49 25.28
C ALA A 76 -9.73 -13.99 25.63
N GLU A 77 -8.53 -13.42 25.81
CA GLU A 77 -8.34 -12.00 26.07
C GLU A 77 -8.78 -11.13 24.88
N GLU A 78 -8.47 -11.56 23.65
CA GLU A 78 -8.93 -10.87 22.44
C GLU A 78 -10.45 -10.97 22.27
N MET A 79 -11.06 -12.12 22.59
CA MET A 79 -12.52 -12.27 22.58
C MET A 79 -13.19 -11.34 23.58
N GLU A 80 -12.67 -11.26 24.81
CA GLU A 80 -13.17 -10.33 25.83
C GLU A 80 -12.99 -8.86 25.41
N ALA A 81 -11.86 -8.52 24.77
CA ALA A 81 -11.64 -7.18 24.23
C ALA A 81 -12.64 -6.83 23.11
N ILE A 82 -12.99 -7.79 22.24
CA ILE A 82 -14.01 -7.62 21.19
C ILE A 82 -15.40 -7.44 21.83
N GLU A 83 -15.75 -8.27 22.81
CA GLU A 83 -17.04 -8.24 23.51
C GLU A 83 -17.24 -6.98 24.35
N SER A 84 -16.17 -6.50 25.00
CA SER A 84 -16.15 -5.25 25.76
C SER A 84 -16.08 -3.99 24.88
N GLY A 85 -16.02 -4.15 23.55
CA GLY A 85 -16.02 -3.06 22.60
C GLY A 85 -14.69 -2.32 22.46
N GLY A 86 -13.58 -2.93 22.90
CA GLY A 86 -12.21 -2.45 22.70
C GLY A 86 -11.84 -1.12 23.37
N ALA A 87 -12.78 -0.47 24.05
CA ALA A 87 -12.63 0.88 24.59
C ALA A 87 -12.23 0.93 26.08
N THR A 88 -12.04 -0.22 26.73
CA THR A 88 -11.74 -0.31 28.18
C THR A 88 -10.26 -0.16 28.51
N ALA A 89 -9.35 -0.15 27.52
CA ALA A 89 -7.94 0.17 27.72
C ALA A 89 -7.74 1.69 27.84
N ILE A 90 -8.14 2.25 28.99
CA ILE A 90 -7.73 3.59 29.42
C ILE A 90 -6.42 3.41 30.19
N TYR A 91 -5.32 3.94 29.64
CA TYR A 91 -3.99 3.96 30.26
C TYR A 91 -3.79 5.22 31.12
#